data_AF-A0A3C0CAJ3-F1
#
_entry.id   AF-A0A3C0CAJ3-F1
#
_cell.length_a   1.000
_cell.length_b   1.000
_cell.length_c   1.000
_cell.angle_alpha   90.00
_cell.angle_beta   90.00
_cell.angle_gamma   90.00
#
_symmetry.space_group_name_H-M   'P 1'
#
loop_
_entity.id
_entity.type
_entity.pdbx_description
1 polymer ?
#
loop_
_entity_poly.entity_id
_entity_poly.type
_entity_poly.pdbx_seq_one_letter_code
_entity_poly.pdbx_strand_id
1 'polypeptide(L)'
;KVYDQKVVVLIDEYDVPINRGHSCGFYDQILPLIKGMLYPVVKDDQGLIKKCVVTGCNRISKESIFTGMNNAAVYSISNPKYADVFGFTKQEVETLLEYYSLEDKRATIKAWYDGYRFGEVSIYNPWDVMSYCDAVLYDPKAQPENYWSNTSGNEIIREFIDYADDDSLNKMQELLDGKTVKVKIDEQLVYPDLEKAHSSVQLFSVLYSSGYLTALSTDKAGYELKIPNKEILELFKELATDFYSDPKTAFYKNARELPKLMAKGYPGPVESRMNALLSRYLSVRNTGYEIAYHSFFLGILSQVLTEDGQLRSEAEAGDGYADISFIEGTTGIILEFKKVQAGESAELLAKQAVKQAQEKHYQRVFSGFPIKEVIIYGIACHAKQAVVQNIVVHL
;
A
#
# COMPACT_ATOMS: atom_id res chain seq x y z
N LYS A 1 -32.23 -22.31 -33.45
CA LYS A 1 -31.93 -23.07 -32.22
C LYS A 1 -31.31 -24.40 -32.61
N VAL A 2 -30.17 -24.80 -32.02
CA VAL A 2 -29.45 -26.04 -32.40
C VAL A 2 -29.90 -27.25 -31.54
N TYR A 3 -30.11 -27.04 -30.24
CA TYR A 3 -30.40 -28.13 -29.28
C TYR A 3 -31.75 -28.01 -28.54
N ASP A 4 -32.51 -26.93 -28.78
CA ASP A 4 -33.78 -26.59 -28.08
C ASP A 4 -33.77 -26.73 -26.55
N GLN A 5 -32.61 -26.48 -25.93
CA GLN A 5 -32.45 -26.47 -24.48
C GLN A 5 -32.08 -25.08 -24.00
N LYS A 6 -32.56 -24.72 -22.81
CA LYS A 6 -32.12 -23.51 -22.14
C LYS A 6 -30.73 -23.72 -21.55
N VAL A 7 -29.85 -22.75 -21.69
CA VAL A 7 -28.46 -22.83 -21.22
C VAL A 7 -28.25 -22.08 -19.91
N VAL A 8 -27.23 -22.49 -19.15
CA VAL A 8 -26.69 -21.70 -18.04
C VAL A 8 -25.49 -20.93 -18.55
N VAL A 9 -25.44 -19.63 -18.26
CA VAL A 9 -24.33 -18.76 -18.63
C VAL A 9 -23.57 -18.37 -17.37
N LEU A 10 -22.26 -18.54 -17.40
CA LEU A 10 -21.33 -18.11 -16.35
C LEU A 10 -20.38 -17.09 -16.97
N ILE A 11 -20.36 -15.87 -16.44
CA ILE A 11 -19.49 -14.79 -16.87
C ILE A 11 -18.61 -14.45 -15.69
N ASP A 12 -17.31 -14.72 -15.83
CA ASP A 12 -16.33 -14.38 -14.81
C ASP A 12 -15.65 -13.04 -15.10
N GLU A 13 -15.21 -12.38 -14.03
CA GLU A 13 -14.44 -11.13 -14.07
C GLU A 13 -14.99 -10.06 -15.05
N TYR A 14 -16.31 -9.88 -15.07
CA TYR A 14 -16.95 -8.97 -16.03
C TYR A 14 -16.46 -7.51 -15.94
N ASP A 15 -15.92 -7.12 -14.78
CA ASP A 15 -15.44 -5.79 -14.47
C ASP A 15 -13.98 -5.54 -14.87
N VAL A 16 -13.15 -6.57 -14.98
CA VAL A 16 -11.73 -6.46 -15.35
C VAL A 16 -11.47 -5.66 -16.63
N PRO A 17 -12.13 -5.92 -17.78
CA PRO A 17 -11.87 -5.14 -19.00
C PRO A 17 -12.22 -3.65 -18.84
N ILE A 18 -13.20 -3.34 -17.99
CA ILE A 18 -13.65 -1.97 -17.76
C ILE A 18 -12.67 -1.25 -16.83
N ASN A 19 -12.22 -1.93 -15.77
CA ASN A 19 -11.18 -1.43 -14.87
C ASN A 19 -9.88 -1.15 -15.66
N ARG A 20 -9.44 -2.09 -16.50
CA ARG A 20 -8.25 -1.92 -17.38
C ARG A 20 -8.43 -0.77 -18.37
N GLY A 21 -9.59 -0.70 -19.02
CA GLY A 21 -9.91 0.38 -19.95
C GLY A 21 -9.83 1.73 -19.23
N HIS A 22 -10.34 1.83 -18.01
CA HIS A 22 -10.21 3.06 -17.21
C HIS A 22 -8.77 3.43 -16.87
N SER A 23 -7.97 2.51 -16.31
CA SER A 23 -6.57 2.78 -15.97
C SER A 23 -5.76 3.31 -17.16
N CYS A 24 -6.18 2.96 -18.37
CA CYS A 24 -5.56 3.38 -19.63
C CYS A 24 -6.25 4.60 -20.31
N GLY A 25 -7.28 5.20 -19.69
CA GLY A 25 -8.01 6.36 -20.21
C GLY A 25 -9.05 6.06 -21.30
N PHE A 26 -9.48 4.80 -21.42
CA PHE A 26 -10.42 4.30 -22.43
C PHE A 26 -11.80 3.87 -21.88
N TYR A 27 -12.19 4.39 -20.71
CA TYR A 27 -13.45 4.00 -20.05
C TYR A 27 -14.68 4.23 -20.94
N ASP A 28 -14.78 5.41 -21.56
CA ASP A 28 -15.92 5.80 -22.40
C ASP A 28 -16.05 4.94 -23.67
N GLN A 29 -14.96 4.33 -24.14
CA GLN A 29 -14.93 3.47 -25.32
C GLN A 29 -15.20 2.00 -24.96
N ILE A 30 -14.67 1.52 -23.83
CA ILE A 30 -14.81 0.11 -23.43
C ILE A 30 -16.20 -0.20 -22.89
N LEU A 31 -16.82 0.75 -22.18
CA LEU A 31 -18.11 0.54 -21.53
C LEU A 31 -19.23 0.22 -22.54
N PRO A 32 -19.40 0.96 -23.66
CA PRO A 32 -20.38 0.61 -24.69
C PRO A 32 -20.12 -0.75 -25.34
N LEU A 33 -18.85 -1.14 -25.52
CA LEU A 33 -18.48 -2.43 -26.10
C LEU A 33 -18.93 -3.59 -25.20
N ILE A 34 -18.56 -3.54 -23.92
CA ILE A 34 -18.94 -4.59 -22.95
C ILE A 34 -20.47 -4.62 -22.77
N LYS A 35 -21.12 -3.45 -22.72
CA LYS A 35 -22.58 -3.36 -22.70
C LYS A 35 -23.22 -4.04 -23.91
N GLY A 36 -22.75 -3.76 -25.12
CA GLY A 36 -23.26 -4.37 -26.35
C GLY A 36 -23.12 -5.89 -26.35
N MET A 37 -22.06 -6.42 -25.71
CA MET A 37 -21.78 -7.84 -25.64
C MET A 37 -22.60 -8.57 -24.56
N LEU A 38 -22.75 -7.98 -23.37
CA LEU A 38 -23.42 -8.62 -22.23
C LEU A 38 -24.93 -8.40 -22.21
N TYR A 39 -25.43 -7.25 -22.66
CA TYR A 39 -26.86 -6.92 -22.61
C TYR A 39 -27.78 -7.96 -23.28
N PRO A 40 -27.47 -8.49 -24.50
CA PRO A 40 -28.30 -9.50 -25.14
C PRO A 40 -28.36 -10.80 -24.35
N VAL A 41 -27.25 -11.17 -23.70
CA VAL A 41 -27.16 -12.41 -22.93
C VAL A 41 -27.96 -12.31 -21.63
N VAL A 42 -27.92 -11.18 -20.94
CA VAL A 42 -28.51 -11.11 -19.60
C VAL A 42 -29.96 -10.59 -19.61
N LYS A 43 -30.46 -10.00 -20.71
CA LYS A 43 -31.81 -9.43 -20.76
C LYS A 43 -32.63 -9.75 -22.02
N ASP A 44 -32.01 -9.85 -23.20
CA ASP A 44 -32.70 -10.15 -24.47
C ASP A 44 -32.34 -11.55 -24.98
N ASP A 45 -32.37 -12.52 -24.07
CA ASP A 45 -31.94 -13.90 -24.31
C ASP A 45 -32.91 -14.69 -25.21
N GLN A 46 -34.03 -14.08 -25.60
CA GLN A 46 -35.13 -14.71 -26.34
C GLN A 46 -35.65 -16.01 -25.67
N GLY A 47 -35.54 -16.10 -24.34
CA GLY A 47 -35.92 -17.26 -23.55
C GLY A 47 -34.97 -18.47 -23.66
N LEU A 48 -33.76 -18.27 -24.18
CA LEU A 48 -32.72 -19.30 -24.32
C LEU A 48 -31.92 -19.54 -23.05
N ILE A 49 -31.94 -18.63 -22.07
CA ILE A 49 -31.13 -18.70 -20.87
C ILE A 49 -31.99 -19.11 -19.68
N LYS A 50 -31.56 -20.18 -19.01
CA LYS A 50 -32.19 -20.69 -17.79
C LYS A 50 -31.73 -19.88 -16.57
N LYS A 51 -30.44 -19.55 -16.51
CA LYS A 51 -29.79 -18.82 -15.42
C LYS A 51 -28.51 -18.18 -15.95
N CYS A 52 -28.25 -16.96 -15.52
CA CYS A 52 -26.98 -16.27 -15.74
C CYS A 52 -26.34 -15.97 -14.39
N VAL A 53 -25.05 -16.25 -14.24
CA VAL A 53 -24.25 -15.86 -13.07
C VAL A 53 -23.10 -15.01 -13.57
N VAL A 54 -22.90 -13.87 -12.92
CA VAL A 54 -21.84 -12.93 -13.24
C VAL A 54 -21.03 -12.71 -11.97
N THR A 55 -19.72 -12.86 -12.04
CA THR A 55 -18.76 -12.65 -10.95
C THR A 55 -17.79 -11.53 -11.30
N GLY A 56 -17.35 -10.78 -10.28
CA GLY A 56 -16.43 -9.67 -10.39
C GLY A 56 -16.17 -9.02 -9.04
N CYS A 57 -15.06 -8.30 -8.90
CA CYS A 57 -14.65 -7.68 -7.63
C CYS A 57 -15.35 -6.33 -7.41
N ASN A 58 -15.47 -5.53 -8.46
CA ASN A 58 -16.09 -4.22 -8.41
C ASN A 58 -17.47 -4.23 -9.06
N ARG A 59 -18.37 -3.40 -8.54
CA ARG A 59 -19.65 -3.20 -9.21
C ARG A 59 -19.51 -2.17 -10.30
N ILE A 60 -20.16 -2.45 -11.41
CA ILE A 60 -20.40 -1.47 -12.45
C ILE A 60 -21.88 -1.15 -12.41
N SER A 61 -22.22 0.13 -12.35
CA SER A 61 -23.59 0.59 -12.08
C SER A 61 -24.61 -0.18 -12.93
N LYS A 62 -25.70 -0.64 -12.30
CA LYS A 62 -26.79 -1.32 -13.00
C LYS A 62 -27.32 -0.49 -14.17
N GLU A 63 -27.23 0.84 -14.09
CA GLU A 63 -27.66 1.73 -15.16
C GLU A 63 -26.66 1.84 -16.32
N SER A 64 -25.39 1.47 -16.11
CA SER A 64 -24.32 1.61 -17.10
C SER A 64 -24.26 0.43 -18.10
N ILE A 65 -23.99 -0.80 -17.63
CA ILE A 65 -23.96 -2.02 -18.48
C ILE A 65 -25.33 -2.71 -18.54
N PHE A 66 -26.04 -2.76 -17.41
CA PHE A 66 -27.24 -3.59 -17.25
C PHE A 66 -28.54 -2.78 -17.31
N THR A 67 -28.57 -1.68 -18.08
CA THR A 67 -29.69 -0.72 -18.07
C THR A 67 -31.05 -1.42 -18.22
N GLY A 68 -31.94 -1.22 -17.24
CA GLY A 68 -33.26 -1.84 -17.20
C GLY A 68 -33.28 -3.31 -16.75
N MET A 69 -32.19 -3.83 -16.17
CA MET A 69 -32.16 -5.09 -15.44
C MET A 69 -32.48 -4.84 -13.96
N ASN A 70 -33.77 -4.79 -13.66
CA ASN A 70 -34.24 -4.40 -12.33
C ASN A 70 -34.31 -5.59 -11.35
N ASN A 71 -34.09 -6.82 -11.83
CA ASN A 71 -34.35 -8.07 -11.11
C ASN A 71 -33.09 -8.89 -10.75
N ALA A 72 -31.89 -8.32 -10.90
CA ALA A 72 -30.66 -9.03 -10.54
C ALA A 72 -30.54 -9.19 -9.01
N ALA A 73 -30.47 -10.44 -8.56
CA ALA A 73 -30.10 -10.77 -7.19
C ALA A 73 -28.59 -10.62 -7.04
N VAL A 74 -28.16 -9.87 -6.02
CA VAL A 74 -26.75 -9.59 -5.77
C VAL A 74 -26.37 -10.21 -4.43
N TYR A 75 -25.27 -10.95 -4.43
CA TYR A 75 -24.72 -11.63 -3.26
C TYR A 75 -23.28 -11.16 -3.09
N SER A 76 -23.01 -10.39 -2.03
CA SER A 76 -21.68 -9.92 -1.65
C SER A 76 -20.98 -10.94 -0.75
N ILE A 77 -19.70 -10.68 -0.44
CA ILE A 77 -18.85 -11.52 0.41
C ILE A 77 -19.47 -11.74 1.81
N SER A 78 -20.14 -10.74 2.37
CA SER A 78 -20.81 -10.86 3.68
C SER A 78 -22.12 -11.66 3.63
N ASN A 79 -22.62 -12.01 2.45
CA ASN A 79 -23.87 -12.73 2.32
C ASN A 79 -23.69 -14.21 2.70
N PRO A 80 -24.50 -14.76 3.62
CA PRO A 80 -24.39 -16.17 3.99
C PRO A 80 -24.77 -17.12 2.85
N LYS A 81 -25.53 -16.63 1.85
CA LYS A 81 -25.91 -17.44 0.70
C LYS A 81 -24.70 -17.56 -0.24
N TYR A 82 -24.27 -18.81 -0.47
CA TYR A 82 -23.08 -19.18 -1.26
C TYR A 82 -21.73 -18.89 -0.59
N ALA A 83 -21.73 -18.66 0.73
CA ALA A 83 -20.52 -18.43 1.51
C ALA A 83 -19.49 -19.58 1.44
N ASP A 84 -19.97 -20.81 1.21
CA ASP A 84 -19.19 -22.04 1.13
C ASP A 84 -18.95 -22.53 -0.31
N VAL A 85 -19.33 -21.73 -1.32
CA VAL A 85 -19.28 -22.15 -2.74
C VAL A 85 -18.02 -21.65 -3.45
N PHE A 86 -17.45 -20.53 -3.00
CA PHE A 86 -16.32 -19.88 -3.64
C PHE A 86 -15.07 -20.01 -2.78
N GLY A 87 -14.25 -21.01 -3.07
CA GLY A 87 -13.00 -21.31 -2.37
C GLY A 87 -13.02 -22.70 -1.73
N PHE A 88 -12.00 -23.01 -0.93
CA PHE A 88 -11.98 -24.25 -0.15
C PHE A 88 -12.36 -23.97 1.30
N THR A 89 -13.28 -24.77 1.82
CA THR A 89 -13.56 -24.84 3.25
C THR A 89 -12.40 -25.51 3.98
N LYS A 90 -12.34 -25.30 5.30
CA LYS A 90 -11.34 -25.95 6.15
C LYS A 90 -11.36 -27.48 5.99
N GLN A 91 -12.53 -28.09 5.91
CA GLN A 91 -12.69 -29.54 5.78
C GLN A 91 -12.19 -30.05 4.41
N GLU A 92 -12.41 -29.29 3.34
CA GLU A 92 -11.89 -29.63 2.01
C GLU A 92 -10.36 -29.55 1.98
N VAL A 93 -9.76 -28.53 2.61
CA VAL A 93 -8.30 -28.45 2.75
C VAL A 93 -7.76 -29.61 3.59
N GLU A 94 -8.40 -29.96 4.71
CA GLU A 94 -7.99 -31.12 5.51
C GLU A 94 -8.05 -32.43 4.70
N THR A 95 -9.12 -32.64 3.93
CA THR A 95 -9.28 -33.81 3.06
C THR A 95 -8.22 -33.85 1.96
N LEU A 96 -7.92 -32.69 1.35
CA LEU A 96 -6.88 -32.56 0.33
C LEU A 96 -5.49 -32.95 0.87
N LEU A 97 -5.16 -32.49 2.07
CA LEU A 97 -3.86 -32.79 2.70
C LEU A 97 -3.73 -34.26 3.06
N GLU A 98 -4.80 -34.89 3.57
CA GLU A 98 -4.82 -36.33 3.82
C GLU A 98 -4.66 -37.13 2.53
N TYR A 99 -5.33 -36.71 1.45
CA TYR A 99 -5.24 -37.38 0.14
C TYR A 99 -3.80 -37.41 -0.41
N TYR A 100 -3.06 -36.32 -0.25
CA TYR A 100 -1.67 -36.20 -0.71
C TYR A 100 -0.62 -36.57 0.34
N SER A 101 -1.02 -37.03 1.53
CA SER A 101 -0.11 -37.32 2.66
C SER A 101 0.75 -36.11 3.08
N LEU A 102 0.14 -34.93 3.14
CA LEU A 102 0.76 -33.63 3.47
C LEU A 102 0.21 -33.03 4.78
N GLU A 103 -0.25 -33.87 5.70
CA GLU A 103 -0.87 -33.42 6.97
C GLU A 103 0.11 -32.61 7.84
N ASP A 104 1.41 -32.87 7.71
CA ASP A 104 2.49 -32.12 8.38
C ASP A 104 2.57 -30.64 7.91
N LYS A 105 2.03 -30.33 6.73
CA LYS A 105 2.01 -28.97 6.16
C LYS A 105 0.80 -28.13 6.59
N ARG A 106 -0.15 -28.71 7.33
CA ARG A 106 -1.41 -28.05 7.75
C ARG A 106 -1.18 -26.70 8.44
N ALA A 107 -0.20 -26.63 9.35
CA ALA A 107 0.10 -25.40 10.08
C ALA A 107 0.64 -24.29 9.16
N THR A 108 1.47 -24.65 8.18
CA THR A 108 2.02 -23.72 7.19
C THR A 108 0.91 -23.19 6.29
N ILE A 109 0.08 -24.07 5.73
CA ILE A 109 -1.06 -23.67 4.88
C ILE A 109 -2.02 -22.76 5.64
N LYS A 110 -2.32 -23.09 6.89
CA LYS A 110 -3.17 -22.24 7.72
C LYS A 110 -2.55 -20.85 7.93
N ALA A 111 -1.26 -20.76 8.20
CA ALA A 111 -0.61 -19.47 8.44
C ALA A 111 -0.51 -18.61 7.17
N TRP A 112 -0.32 -19.24 6.01
CA TRP A 112 -0.09 -18.54 4.75
C TRP A 112 -1.34 -18.27 3.94
N TYR A 113 -2.33 -19.18 3.97
CA TYR A 113 -3.44 -19.18 3.02
C TYR A 113 -4.84 -19.23 3.67
N ASP A 114 -4.96 -19.35 5.01
CA ASP A 114 -6.24 -19.22 5.73
C ASP A 114 -6.48 -17.78 6.19
N GLY A 115 -7.74 -17.34 6.18
CA GLY A 115 -8.12 -16.09 6.83
C GLY A 115 -9.31 -15.39 6.20
N TYR A 116 -9.76 -15.81 5.01
CA TYR A 116 -10.96 -15.25 4.41
C TYR A 116 -12.20 -15.71 5.13
N ARG A 117 -13.13 -14.78 5.31
CA ARG A 117 -14.43 -15.05 5.92
C ARG A 117 -15.53 -14.58 4.98
N PHE A 118 -16.27 -15.53 4.43
CA PHE A 118 -17.43 -15.26 3.58
C PHE A 118 -18.66 -15.55 4.42
N GLY A 119 -19.46 -14.53 4.73
CA GLY A 119 -20.45 -14.59 5.81
C GLY A 119 -19.83 -15.07 7.13
N GLU A 120 -20.16 -16.30 7.53
CA GLU A 120 -19.64 -16.95 8.75
C GLU A 120 -18.68 -18.12 8.46
N VAL A 121 -18.34 -18.36 7.19
CA VAL A 121 -17.55 -19.51 6.74
C VAL A 121 -16.09 -19.08 6.52
N SER A 122 -15.15 -19.85 7.07
CA SER A 122 -13.72 -19.69 6.81
C SER A 122 -13.37 -20.32 5.47
N ILE A 123 -12.73 -19.54 4.60
CA ILE A 123 -12.42 -19.92 3.23
C ILE A 123 -10.91 -19.76 2.99
N TYR A 124 -10.37 -20.70 2.22
CA TYR A 124 -9.04 -20.68 1.66
C TYR A 124 -9.14 -20.38 0.16
N ASN A 125 -8.16 -19.66 -0.38
CA ASN A 125 -8.00 -19.55 -1.82
C ASN A 125 -7.56 -20.92 -2.40
N PRO A 126 -8.31 -21.51 -3.34
CA PRO A 126 -7.95 -22.80 -3.93
C PRO A 126 -6.61 -22.77 -4.65
N TRP A 127 -6.29 -21.68 -5.35
CA TRP A 127 -5.07 -21.57 -6.14
C TRP A 127 -3.83 -21.63 -5.25
N ASP A 128 -3.82 -20.87 -4.15
CA ASP A 128 -2.68 -20.78 -3.26
C ASP A 128 -2.42 -22.11 -2.55
N VAL A 129 -3.50 -22.76 -2.06
CA VAL A 129 -3.42 -24.10 -1.44
C VAL A 129 -2.93 -25.14 -2.44
N MET A 130 -3.49 -25.18 -3.66
CA MET A 130 -3.10 -26.15 -4.68
C MET A 130 -1.66 -25.95 -5.15
N SER A 131 -1.24 -24.70 -5.35
CA SER A 131 0.11 -24.35 -5.80
C SER A 131 1.16 -24.76 -4.77
N TYR A 132 0.90 -24.51 -3.49
CA TYR A 132 1.82 -24.95 -2.44
C TYR A 132 1.86 -26.48 -2.30
N CYS A 133 0.71 -27.15 -2.35
CA CYS A 133 0.67 -28.62 -2.33
C CYS A 133 1.45 -29.21 -3.52
N ASP A 134 1.28 -28.68 -4.73
CA ASP A 134 2.02 -29.09 -5.93
C ASP A 134 3.53 -28.88 -5.76
N ALA A 135 3.94 -27.71 -5.26
CA ALA A 135 5.34 -27.41 -5.00
C ALA A 135 5.97 -28.38 -3.99
N VAL A 136 5.27 -28.73 -2.90
CA VAL A 136 5.75 -29.69 -1.90
C VAL A 136 5.80 -31.12 -2.43
N LEU A 137 4.85 -31.52 -3.29
CA LEU A 137 4.88 -32.83 -3.93
C LEU A 137 6.08 -32.98 -4.87
N TYR A 138 6.49 -31.89 -5.53
CA TYR A 138 7.68 -31.87 -6.38
C TYR A 138 9.00 -31.76 -5.59
N ASP A 139 9.06 -30.87 -4.60
CA ASP A 139 10.18 -30.70 -3.67
C ASP A 139 9.67 -30.67 -2.22
N PRO A 140 9.92 -31.72 -1.41
CA PRO A 140 9.51 -31.76 0.00
C PRO A 140 10.06 -30.63 0.88
N LYS A 141 11.06 -29.88 0.40
CA LYS A 141 11.64 -28.70 1.06
C LYS A 141 11.09 -27.37 0.56
N ALA A 142 10.18 -27.38 -0.42
CA ALA A 142 9.52 -26.19 -0.92
C ALA A 142 8.96 -25.36 0.24
N GLN A 143 9.23 -24.06 0.20
CA GLN A 143 8.70 -23.10 1.15
C GLN A 143 7.38 -22.55 0.59
N PRO A 144 6.47 -22.09 1.46
CA PRO A 144 5.30 -21.34 0.99
C PRO A 144 5.77 -20.05 0.30
N GLU A 145 5.06 -19.68 -0.75
CA GLU A 145 5.33 -18.51 -1.58
C GLU A 145 4.06 -17.67 -1.76
N ASN A 146 4.22 -16.49 -2.34
CA ASN A 146 3.13 -15.62 -2.75
C ASN A 146 2.65 -16.01 -4.16
N TYR A 147 1.45 -16.59 -4.24
CA TYR A 147 0.79 -17.02 -5.47
C TYR A 147 -0.26 -16.01 -5.97
N TRP A 148 -0.42 -14.89 -5.26
CA TRP A 148 -1.38 -13.84 -5.59
C TRP A 148 -1.01 -13.10 -6.89
N SER A 149 -1.79 -13.33 -7.95
CA SER A 149 -1.54 -12.77 -9.29
C SER A 149 -2.40 -11.54 -9.63
N ASN A 150 -2.66 -10.62 -8.69
CA ASN A 150 -3.63 -9.53 -8.91
C ASN A 150 -3.04 -8.23 -9.47
N THR A 151 -2.67 -8.23 -10.75
CA THR A 151 -2.09 -7.03 -11.41
C THR A 151 -3.05 -5.84 -11.52
N SER A 152 -4.36 -6.06 -11.65
CA SER A 152 -5.36 -4.98 -11.77
C SER A 152 -5.77 -4.37 -10.44
N GLY A 153 -5.84 -5.15 -9.35
CA GLY A 153 -6.13 -4.62 -8.02
C GLY A 153 -5.01 -3.71 -7.50
N ASN A 154 -3.76 -4.01 -7.84
CA ASN A 154 -2.59 -3.23 -7.43
C ASN A 154 -2.61 -1.79 -7.96
N GLU A 155 -3.13 -1.56 -9.18
CA GLU A 155 -3.23 -0.22 -9.77
C GLU A 155 -4.20 0.67 -8.98
N ILE A 156 -5.36 0.12 -8.59
CA ILE A 156 -6.37 0.87 -7.83
C ILE A 156 -5.84 1.21 -6.43
N ILE A 157 -5.12 0.30 -5.78
CA ILE A 157 -4.49 0.59 -4.47
C ILE A 157 -3.53 1.78 -4.58
N ARG A 158 -2.71 1.83 -5.62
CA ARG A 158 -1.76 2.94 -5.84
C ARG A 158 -2.48 4.28 -6.01
N GLU A 159 -3.59 4.29 -6.74
CA GLU A 159 -4.43 5.49 -6.88
C GLU A 159 -4.90 6.00 -5.52
N PHE A 160 -5.46 5.13 -4.67
CA PHE A 160 -5.99 5.54 -3.38
C PHE A 160 -4.92 5.99 -2.37
N ILE A 161 -3.71 5.43 -2.40
CA ILE A 161 -2.62 5.84 -1.50
C ILE A 161 -2.28 7.32 -1.71
N ASP A 162 -2.34 7.81 -2.95
CA ASP A 162 -2.06 9.22 -3.25
C ASP A 162 -3.17 10.20 -2.78
N TYR A 163 -4.34 9.68 -2.42
CA TYR A 163 -5.46 10.50 -1.92
C TYR A 163 -5.86 10.16 -0.48
N ALA A 164 -5.21 9.19 0.15
CA ALA A 164 -5.51 8.77 1.51
C ALA A 164 -5.24 9.88 2.53
N ASP A 165 -6.22 10.14 3.39
CA ASP A 165 -6.07 11.03 4.54
C ASP A 165 -5.25 10.40 5.67
N ASP A 166 -4.89 11.22 6.67
CA ASP A 166 -4.09 10.79 7.82
C ASP A 166 -4.72 9.61 8.59
N ASP A 167 -6.05 9.54 8.65
CA ASP A 167 -6.77 8.48 9.34
C ASP A 167 -6.70 7.16 8.58
N SER A 168 -6.91 7.20 7.26
CA SER A 168 -6.73 6.07 6.35
C SER A 168 -5.31 5.52 6.40
N LEU A 169 -4.29 6.39 6.34
CA LEU A 169 -2.89 5.96 6.43
C LEU A 169 -2.55 5.31 7.79
N ASN A 170 -3.06 5.86 8.90
CA ASN A 170 -2.86 5.24 10.22
C ASN A 170 -3.53 3.87 10.31
N LYS A 171 -4.74 3.69 9.75
CA LYS A 171 -5.41 2.39 9.68
C LYS A 171 -4.64 1.38 8.82
N MET A 172 -4.09 1.82 7.70
CA MET A 172 -3.21 0.98 6.86
C MET A 172 -1.96 0.54 7.64
N GLN A 173 -1.36 1.41 8.43
CA GLN A 173 -0.25 1.04 9.30
C GLN A 173 -0.68 0.05 10.39
N GLU A 174 -1.84 0.25 11.03
CA GLU A 174 -2.36 -0.70 12.03
C GLU A 174 -2.59 -2.09 11.41
N LEU A 175 -3.10 -2.16 10.18
CA LEU A 175 -3.23 -3.40 9.42
C LEU A 175 -1.87 -4.07 9.13
N LEU A 176 -0.87 -3.30 8.70
CA LEU A 176 0.50 -3.79 8.46
C LEU A 176 1.18 -4.31 9.75
N ASP A 177 0.83 -3.75 10.90
CA ASP A 177 1.27 -4.23 12.23
C ASP A 177 0.54 -5.52 12.66
N GLY A 178 -0.39 -6.04 11.85
CA GLY A 178 -1.21 -7.21 12.16
C GLY A 178 -2.41 -6.93 13.08
N LYS A 179 -2.79 -5.66 13.25
CA LYS A 179 -3.97 -5.26 14.04
C LYS A 179 -5.23 -5.23 13.17
N THR A 180 -6.36 -4.95 13.81
CA THR A 180 -7.68 -4.82 13.17
C THR A 180 -8.09 -3.37 13.11
N VAL A 181 -8.93 -3.00 12.13
CA VAL A 181 -9.45 -1.63 11.99
C VAL A 181 -10.96 -1.64 11.81
N LYS A 182 -11.64 -0.64 12.38
CA LYS A 182 -13.08 -0.43 12.20
C LYS A 182 -13.36 0.62 11.14
N VAL A 183 -14.09 0.23 10.11
CA VAL A 183 -14.38 1.07 8.93
C VAL A 183 -15.81 0.88 8.44
N LYS A 184 -16.33 1.85 7.70
CA LYS A 184 -17.57 1.67 6.95
C LYS A 184 -17.21 1.14 5.56
N ILE A 185 -17.97 0.14 5.10
CA ILE A 185 -17.84 -0.42 3.76
C ILE A 185 -19.14 -0.15 3.00
N ASP A 186 -18.99 0.30 1.76
CA ASP A 186 -20.04 0.31 0.77
C ASP A 186 -19.88 -0.90 -0.15
N GLU A 187 -20.56 -1.99 0.17
CA GLU A 187 -20.55 -3.19 -0.69
C GLU A 187 -21.27 -2.97 -2.03
N GLN A 188 -21.96 -1.83 -2.19
CA GLN A 188 -22.62 -1.43 -3.43
C GLN A 188 -21.79 -0.48 -4.27
N LEU A 189 -20.56 -0.16 -3.84
CA LEU A 189 -19.66 0.78 -4.50
C LEU A 189 -19.54 0.49 -5.99
N VAL A 190 -19.87 1.48 -6.80
CA VAL A 190 -19.75 1.42 -8.26
C VAL A 190 -18.52 2.19 -8.73
N TYR A 191 -17.92 1.70 -9.80
CA TYR A 191 -16.67 2.25 -10.33
C TYR A 191 -16.67 3.78 -10.58
N PRO A 192 -17.71 4.40 -11.19
CA PRO A 192 -17.74 5.86 -11.40
C PRO A 192 -17.73 6.72 -10.14
N ASP A 193 -18.00 6.13 -8.97
CA ASP A 193 -17.95 6.86 -7.71
C ASP A 193 -16.52 6.93 -7.17
N LEU A 194 -15.62 6.02 -7.57
CA LEU A 194 -14.20 6.02 -7.16
C LEU A 194 -13.51 7.35 -7.51
N GLU A 195 -13.81 7.94 -8.66
CA GLU A 195 -13.20 9.19 -9.15
C GLU A 195 -13.59 10.45 -8.36
N LYS A 196 -14.74 10.45 -7.67
CA LYS A 196 -15.36 11.71 -7.22
C LYS A 196 -14.94 12.18 -5.83
N ALA A 197 -14.51 11.25 -4.97
CA ALA A 197 -14.35 11.55 -3.55
C ALA A 197 -13.07 11.00 -2.92
N HIS A 198 -12.44 9.98 -3.52
CA HIS A 198 -11.29 9.24 -2.97
C HIS A 198 -11.38 9.06 -1.45
N SER A 199 -12.55 8.65 -0.97
CA SER A 199 -12.84 8.64 0.47
C SER A 199 -12.29 7.38 1.15
N SER A 200 -12.07 7.46 2.46
CA SER A 200 -11.69 6.31 3.29
C SER A 200 -12.65 5.12 3.10
N VAL A 201 -13.95 5.37 3.00
CA VAL A 201 -14.97 4.31 2.74
C VAL A 201 -14.70 3.60 1.42
N GLN A 202 -14.38 4.32 0.35
CA GLN A 202 -14.13 3.74 -0.96
C GLN A 202 -12.86 2.89 -0.97
N LEU A 203 -11.78 3.42 -0.39
CA LEU A 203 -10.51 2.69 -0.26
C LEU A 203 -10.72 1.33 0.43
N PHE A 204 -11.31 1.34 1.62
CA PHE A 204 -11.51 0.10 2.37
C PHE A 204 -12.54 -0.83 1.72
N SER A 205 -13.51 -0.29 0.98
CA SER A 205 -14.49 -1.11 0.24
C SER A 205 -13.83 -1.86 -0.91
N VAL A 206 -12.95 -1.20 -1.67
CA VAL A 206 -12.17 -1.85 -2.74
C VAL A 206 -11.24 -2.89 -2.15
N LEU A 207 -10.49 -2.57 -1.10
CA LEU A 207 -9.57 -3.51 -0.45
C LEU A 207 -10.29 -4.76 0.07
N TYR A 208 -11.49 -4.59 0.62
CA TYR A 208 -12.32 -5.71 1.08
C TYR A 208 -12.88 -6.53 -0.10
N SER A 209 -13.48 -5.88 -1.11
CA SER A 209 -14.12 -6.60 -2.22
C SER A 209 -13.13 -7.31 -3.14
N SER A 210 -11.89 -6.85 -3.21
CA SER A 210 -10.81 -7.46 -4.01
C SER A 210 -9.94 -8.44 -3.21
N GLY A 211 -10.28 -8.74 -1.95
CA GLY A 211 -9.65 -9.79 -1.17
C GLY A 211 -8.31 -9.42 -0.50
N TYR A 212 -7.97 -8.14 -0.43
CA TYR A 212 -6.83 -7.68 0.39
C TYR A 212 -7.17 -7.64 1.88
N LEU A 213 -8.45 -7.48 2.21
CA LEU A 213 -8.95 -7.48 3.58
C LEU A 213 -10.08 -8.50 3.74
N THR A 214 -10.22 -8.98 4.97
CA THR A 214 -11.29 -9.89 5.40
C THR A 214 -11.99 -9.31 6.62
N ALA A 215 -13.27 -9.62 6.79
CA ALA A 215 -14.06 -9.16 7.92
C ALA A 215 -13.95 -10.15 9.09
N LEU A 216 -13.63 -9.65 10.29
CA LEU A 216 -13.76 -10.42 11.54
C LEU A 216 -15.16 -10.33 12.13
N SER A 217 -15.79 -9.18 11.97
CA SER A 217 -17.17 -8.96 12.39
C SER A 217 -17.81 -7.86 11.54
N THR A 218 -19.12 -7.99 11.38
CA THR A 218 -19.95 -7.00 10.69
C THR A 218 -21.09 -6.61 11.63
N ASP A 219 -21.16 -5.34 12.00
CA ASP A 219 -22.23 -4.80 12.85
C ASP A 219 -22.87 -3.56 12.22
N LYS A 220 -23.84 -2.96 12.91
CA LYS A 220 -24.52 -1.74 12.42
C LYS A 220 -23.60 -0.52 12.36
N ALA A 221 -22.48 -0.53 13.09
CA ALA A 221 -21.51 0.56 13.14
C ALA A 221 -20.45 0.44 12.03
N GLY A 222 -20.20 -0.76 11.51
CA GLY A 222 -19.35 -1.00 10.35
C GLY A 222 -18.75 -2.41 10.33
N TYR A 223 -17.61 -2.51 9.66
CA TYR A 223 -16.82 -3.72 9.51
C TYR A 223 -15.57 -3.61 10.36
N GLU A 224 -15.26 -4.67 11.09
CA GLU A 224 -13.94 -4.87 11.66
C GLU A 224 -13.10 -5.70 10.68
N LEU A 225 -12.11 -5.07 10.07
CA LEU A 225 -11.28 -5.66 9.03
C LEU A 225 -9.88 -6.00 9.52
N LYS A 226 -9.27 -7.01 8.90
CA LYS A 226 -7.85 -7.34 9.03
C LYS A 226 -7.26 -7.78 7.69
N ILE A 227 -5.94 -7.84 7.61
CA ILE A 227 -5.24 -8.60 6.57
C ILE A 227 -5.47 -10.10 6.84
N PRO A 228 -5.88 -10.90 5.83
CA PRO A 228 -6.34 -12.27 6.07
C PRO A 228 -5.23 -13.20 6.57
N ASN A 229 -4.08 -13.18 5.89
CA ASN A 229 -3.03 -14.18 6.03
C ASN A 229 -1.62 -13.58 5.76
N LYS A 230 -0.58 -14.41 5.83
CA LYS A 230 0.81 -13.96 5.62
C LYS A 230 1.09 -13.56 4.18
N GLU A 231 0.56 -14.27 3.20
CA GLU A 231 0.76 -13.96 1.77
C GLU A 231 0.33 -12.53 1.46
N ILE A 232 -0.89 -12.15 1.86
CA ILE A 232 -1.40 -10.81 1.61
C ILE A 232 -0.63 -9.76 2.43
N LEU A 233 -0.17 -10.09 3.64
CA LEU A 233 0.67 -9.19 4.43
C LEU A 233 2.01 -8.90 3.74
N GLU A 234 2.64 -9.92 3.15
CA GLU A 234 3.89 -9.78 2.40
C GLU A 234 3.66 -8.96 1.13
N LEU A 235 2.59 -9.23 0.39
CA LEU A 235 2.18 -8.42 -0.76
C LEU A 235 2.01 -6.94 -0.40
N PHE A 236 1.36 -6.62 0.73
CA PHE A 236 1.22 -5.24 1.17
C PHE A 236 2.57 -4.57 1.46
N LYS A 237 3.53 -5.30 2.03
CA LYS A 237 4.88 -4.78 2.28
C LYS A 237 5.63 -4.53 0.97
N GLU A 238 5.48 -5.43 -0.01
CA GLU A 238 6.03 -5.26 -1.35
C GLU A 238 5.42 -4.04 -2.05
N LEU A 239 4.09 -3.91 -2.06
CA LEU A 239 3.40 -2.76 -2.65
C LEU A 239 3.80 -1.43 -2.00
N ALA A 240 3.99 -1.41 -0.67
CA ALA A 240 4.51 -0.24 0.03
C ALA A 240 5.95 0.09 -0.40
N THR A 241 6.80 -0.94 -0.51
CA THR A 241 8.20 -0.78 -0.96
C THR A 241 8.26 -0.23 -2.39
N ASP A 242 7.45 -0.79 -3.29
CA ASP A 242 7.30 -0.32 -4.66
C ASP A 242 6.85 1.15 -4.71
N PHE A 243 5.85 1.53 -3.89
CA PHE A 243 5.35 2.90 -3.84
C PHE A 243 6.46 3.90 -3.47
N TYR A 244 7.27 3.57 -2.46
CA TYR A 244 8.36 4.45 -2.02
C TYR A 244 9.54 4.48 -2.99
N SER A 245 9.65 3.49 -3.89
CA SER A 245 10.76 3.36 -4.86
C SER A 245 10.38 3.78 -6.28
N ASP A 246 9.09 3.89 -6.62
CA ASP A 246 8.62 4.20 -7.97
C ASP A 246 8.85 5.68 -8.33
N PRO A 247 9.66 5.99 -9.37
CA PRO A 247 9.93 7.37 -9.79
C PRO A 247 8.71 8.20 -10.20
N LYS A 248 7.57 7.56 -10.45
CA LYS A 248 6.32 8.23 -10.83
C LYS A 248 5.59 8.82 -9.62
N THR A 249 5.80 8.28 -8.41
CA THR A 249 5.05 8.71 -7.22
C THR A 249 5.45 10.10 -6.77
N ALA A 250 4.49 10.81 -6.16
CA ALA A 250 4.77 12.11 -5.55
C ALA A 250 5.82 11.98 -4.44
N PHE A 251 5.80 10.89 -3.67
CA PHE A 251 6.79 10.62 -2.63
C PHE A 251 8.21 10.62 -3.21
N TYR A 252 8.48 9.76 -4.21
CA TYR A 252 9.83 9.58 -4.72
C TYR A 252 10.35 10.86 -5.38
N LYS A 253 9.50 11.58 -6.12
CA LYS A 253 9.84 12.90 -6.69
C LYS A 253 10.25 13.89 -5.61
N ASN A 254 9.51 13.93 -4.50
CA ASN A 254 9.84 14.79 -3.37
C ASN A 254 11.13 14.38 -2.66
N ALA A 255 11.30 13.09 -2.41
CA ALA A 255 12.48 12.52 -1.79
C ALA A 255 13.75 12.79 -2.62
N ARG A 256 13.71 12.55 -3.93
CA ARG A 256 14.86 12.67 -4.83
C ARG A 256 15.34 14.11 -5.03
N GLU A 257 14.44 15.08 -4.87
CA GLU A 257 14.82 16.50 -4.94
C GLU A 257 15.52 17.00 -3.67
N LEU A 258 15.31 16.34 -2.52
CA LEU A 258 15.81 16.81 -1.23
C LEU A 258 17.35 16.90 -1.16
N PRO A 259 18.14 15.86 -1.51
CA PRO A 259 19.60 15.95 -1.55
C PRO A 259 20.11 17.08 -2.45
N LYS A 260 19.50 17.25 -3.63
CA LYS A 260 19.86 18.31 -4.59
C LYS A 260 19.57 19.71 -4.07
N LEU A 261 18.51 19.87 -3.29
CA LEU A 261 18.20 21.15 -2.63
C LEU A 261 19.20 21.43 -1.49
N MET A 262 19.57 20.40 -0.72
CA MET A 262 20.57 20.51 0.33
C MET A 262 21.95 20.88 -0.23
N ALA A 263 22.35 20.31 -1.37
CA ALA A 263 23.62 20.65 -2.02
C ALA A 263 23.70 22.11 -2.52
N LYS A 264 22.55 22.81 -2.67
CA LYS A 264 22.52 24.24 -3.04
C LYS A 264 22.72 25.18 -1.84
N GLY A 265 22.60 24.68 -0.61
CA GLY A 265 22.86 25.48 0.59
C GLY A 265 21.79 26.50 0.99
N TYR A 266 20.58 26.45 0.41
CA TYR A 266 19.48 27.34 0.81
C TYR A 266 18.53 26.64 1.79
N PRO A 267 18.36 27.13 3.04
CA PRO A 267 17.57 26.42 4.06
C PRO A 267 16.07 26.44 3.78
N GLY A 268 15.51 27.53 3.22
CA GLY A 268 14.07 27.64 2.97
C GLY A 268 13.47 26.57 2.03
N PRO A 269 14.08 26.29 0.86
CA PRO A 269 13.65 25.19 -0.01
C PRO A 269 13.76 23.80 0.65
N VAL A 270 14.81 23.57 1.46
CA VAL A 270 15.00 22.33 2.22
C VAL A 270 13.89 22.17 3.24
N GLU A 271 13.63 23.20 4.06
CA GLU A 271 12.56 23.25 5.04
C GLU A 271 11.19 22.95 4.40
N SER A 272 10.88 23.62 3.29
CA SER A 272 9.63 23.41 2.55
C SER A 272 9.48 21.96 2.10
N ARG A 273 10.57 21.33 1.60
CA ARG A 273 10.54 19.93 1.15
C ARG A 273 10.41 18.96 2.32
N MET A 274 11.14 19.19 3.41
CA MET A 274 11.05 18.38 4.63
C MET A 274 9.63 18.44 5.22
N ASN A 275 9.01 19.63 5.26
CA ASN A 275 7.63 19.81 5.72
C ASN A 275 6.61 19.11 4.82
N ALA A 276 6.80 19.12 3.49
CA ALA A 276 5.96 18.36 2.57
C ALA A 276 6.04 16.85 2.80
N LEU A 277 7.23 16.33 3.11
CA LEU A 277 7.43 14.91 3.43
C LEU A 277 6.87 14.54 4.80
N LEU A 278 7.14 15.33 5.84
CA LEU A 278 6.68 15.09 7.21
C LEU A 278 5.15 15.17 7.32
N SER A 279 4.54 16.20 6.72
CA SER A 279 3.08 16.42 6.80
C SER A 279 2.28 15.23 6.28
N ARG A 280 2.77 14.59 5.21
CA ARG A 280 2.05 13.53 4.50
C ARG A 280 2.45 12.12 4.91
N TYR A 281 3.72 11.88 5.24
CA TYR A 281 4.24 10.50 5.38
C TYR A 281 4.72 10.15 6.79
N LEU A 282 4.83 11.11 7.72
CA LEU A 282 5.17 10.81 9.11
C LEU A 282 3.94 10.91 10.02
N SER A 283 3.60 9.82 10.71
CA SER A 283 2.52 9.83 11.70
C SER A 283 2.92 10.61 12.96
N VAL A 284 2.03 11.46 13.47
CA VAL A 284 2.25 12.24 14.71
C VAL A 284 2.52 11.32 15.90
N ARG A 285 1.92 10.12 15.93
CA ARG A 285 2.16 9.13 16.99
C ARG A 285 3.64 8.73 17.10
N ASN A 286 4.37 8.81 15.99
CA ASN A 286 5.79 8.46 15.92
C ASN A 286 6.70 9.65 16.24
N THR A 287 6.19 10.89 16.34
CA THR A 287 6.99 12.10 16.62
C THR A 287 7.35 12.28 18.10
N GLY A 288 7.15 11.24 18.92
CA GLY A 288 7.43 11.23 20.35
C GLY A 288 8.91 11.45 20.70
N TYR A 289 9.82 11.17 19.77
CA TYR A 289 11.25 11.19 20.02
C TYR A 289 12.03 11.71 18.80
N GLU A 290 13.20 12.29 19.03
CA GLU A 290 14.10 12.79 17.98
C GLU A 290 14.51 11.69 16.98
N ILE A 291 14.77 10.49 17.50
CA ILE A 291 15.13 9.29 16.72
C ILE A 291 14.12 8.96 15.62
N ALA A 292 12.85 9.37 15.76
CA ALA A 292 11.85 9.14 14.73
C ALA A 292 12.07 10.03 13.50
N TYR A 293 12.46 11.29 13.68
CA TYR A 293 12.80 12.19 12.57
C TYR A 293 14.09 11.73 11.89
N HIS A 294 15.10 11.38 12.68
CA HIS A 294 16.33 10.76 12.19
C HIS A 294 16.00 9.54 11.31
N SER A 295 15.25 8.57 11.85
CA SER A 295 14.95 7.31 11.15
C SER A 295 14.14 7.54 9.88
N PHE A 296 13.19 8.49 9.91
CA PHE A 296 12.37 8.84 8.76
C PHE A 296 13.20 9.43 7.62
N PHE A 297 14.06 10.42 7.90
CA PHE A 297 14.90 11.03 6.88
C PHE A 297 16.04 10.12 6.44
N LEU A 298 16.60 9.30 7.33
CA LEU A 298 17.56 8.27 6.97
C LEU A 298 16.93 7.27 5.97
N GLY A 299 15.71 6.82 6.25
CA GLY A 299 14.95 5.95 5.35
C GLY A 299 14.72 6.60 3.99
N ILE A 300 14.27 7.85 3.95
CA ILE A 300 14.10 8.59 2.68
C ILE A 300 15.41 8.67 1.89
N LEU A 301 16.50 9.10 2.55
CA LEU A 301 17.80 9.28 1.91
C LEU A 301 18.35 7.95 1.40
N SER A 302 18.13 6.85 2.12
CA SER A 302 18.56 5.51 1.70
C SER A 302 17.92 5.05 0.40
N GLN A 303 16.73 5.55 0.07
CA GLN A 303 15.99 5.20 -1.16
C GLN A 303 16.39 6.03 -2.38
N VAL A 304 16.95 7.23 -2.17
CA VAL A 304 17.17 8.18 -3.27
C VAL A 304 18.64 8.52 -3.52
N LEU A 305 19.51 8.26 -2.55
CA LEU A 305 20.94 8.37 -2.72
C LEU A 305 21.49 7.13 -3.42
N THR A 306 22.50 7.34 -4.25
CA THR A 306 23.27 6.25 -4.88
C THR A 306 24.38 5.77 -3.94
N GLU A 307 25.04 4.66 -4.26
CA GLU A 307 26.18 4.16 -3.47
C GLU A 307 27.31 5.20 -3.32
N ASP A 308 27.52 6.03 -4.34
CA ASP A 308 28.47 7.15 -4.31
C ASP A 308 28.09 8.24 -3.29
N GLY A 309 26.83 8.24 -2.86
CA GLY A 309 26.30 9.19 -1.87
C GLY A 309 26.85 8.97 -0.47
N GLN A 310 27.52 7.85 -0.17
CA GLN A 310 28.21 7.62 1.11
C GLN A 310 27.34 7.96 2.33
N LEU A 311 26.07 7.55 2.30
CA LEU A 311 25.12 7.81 3.38
C LEU A 311 25.56 7.07 4.65
N ARG A 312 25.67 7.81 5.75
CA ARG A 312 26.04 7.30 7.08
C ARG A 312 25.10 7.88 8.12
N SER A 313 24.80 7.08 9.13
CA SER A 313 24.00 7.43 10.31
C SER A 313 24.86 7.22 11.55
N GLU A 314 24.73 8.12 12.54
CA GLU A 314 25.47 8.08 13.81
C GLU A 314 26.99 7.93 13.59
N ALA A 315 27.53 8.63 12.59
CA ALA A 315 28.91 8.48 12.18
C ALA A 315 29.85 9.22 13.13
N GLU A 316 30.93 8.57 13.57
CA GLU A 316 32.00 9.24 14.30
C GLU A 316 32.58 10.38 13.43
N ALA A 317 32.49 11.60 13.97
CA ALA A 317 32.71 12.83 13.22
C ALA A 317 33.37 13.85 14.14
N GLY A 318 34.67 14.09 13.93
CA GLY A 318 35.45 14.98 14.78
C GLY A 318 35.44 14.54 16.23
N ASP A 319 34.82 15.35 17.10
CA ASP A 319 34.78 15.13 18.55
C ASP A 319 33.38 14.65 19.02
N GLY A 320 32.60 14.03 18.13
CA GLY A 320 31.31 13.45 18.45
C GLY A 320 30.74 12.56 17.35
N TYR A 321 29.41 12.50 17.26
CA TYR A 321 28.67 11.67 16.31
C TYR A 321 27.67 12.54 15.56
N ALA A 322 27.74 12.54 14.24
CA ALA A 322 26.76 13.22 13.40
C ALA A 322 25.56 12.31 13.16
N ASP A 323 24.34 12.84 13.34
CA ASP A 323 23.11 12.06 13.16
C ASP A 323 23.05 11.46 11.75
N ILE A 324 23.15 12.29 10.70
CA ILE A 324 23.20 11.82 9.31
C ILE A 324 24.25 12.61 8.55
N SER A 325 25.06 11.91 7.75
CA SER A 325 25.97 12.52 6.78
C SER A 325 25.95 11.80 5.44
N PHE A 326 26.10 12.55 4.35
CA PHE A 326 26.16 11.99 2.99
C PHE A 326 26.82 12.98 2.02
N ILE A 327 27.07 12.54 0.79
CA ILE A 327 27.66 13.32 -0.30
C ILE A 327 26.63 13.45 -1.43
N GLU A 328 26.46 14.64 -1.95
CA GLU A 328 25.72 14.89 -3.20
C GLU A 328 26.63 15.66 -4.16
N GLY A 329 27.05 15.01 -5.25
CA GLY A 329 28.03 15.57 -6.18
C GLY A 329 29.38 15.82 -5.50
N THR A 330 29.74 17.09 -5.32
CA THR A 330 30.99 17.49 -4.63
C THR A 330 30.73 18.18 -3.29
N THR A 331 29.54 18.04 -2.73
CA THR A 331 29.14 18.71 -1.49
C THR A 331 28.90 17.67 -0.41
N GLY A 332 29.62 17.77 0.71
CA GLY A 332 29.34 16.99 1.92
C GLY A 332 28.17 17.63 2.67
N ILE A 333 27.22 16.82 3.12
CA ILE A 333 26.01 17.29 3.82
C ILE A 333 25.94 16.60 5.18
N ILE A 334 25.72 17.40 6.23
CA ILE A 334 25.53 16.91 7.61
C ILE A 334 24.19 17.41 8.09
N LEU A 335 23.39 16.51 8.65
CA LEU A 335 22.12 16.82 9.29
C LEU A 335 22.27 16.55 10.80
N GLU A 336 21.88 17.52 11.61
CA GLU A 336 21.77 17.41 13.07
C GLU A 336 20.33 17.76 13.47
N PHE A 337 19.64 16.81 14.09
CA PHE A 337 18.25 16.96 14.48
C PHE A 337 18.15 17.44 15.94
N LYS A 338 17.07 18.18 16.22
CA LYS A 338 16.60 18.51 17.57
C LYS A 338 15.10 18.36 17.64
N LYS A 339 14.57 17.73 18.68
CA LYS A 339 13.13 17.76 18.96
C LYS A 339 12.76 19.01 19.78
N VAL A 340 11.76 19.76 19.29
CA VAL A 340 11.20 20.92 20.01
C VAL A 340 10.30 20.44 21.15
N GLN A 341 10.57 20.92 22.36
CA GLN A 341 9.73 20.75 23.55
C GLN A 341 8.85 21.99 23.80
N ALA A 342 7.87 21.84 24.69
CA ALA A 342 6.95 22.92 25.03
C ALA A 342 7.72 24.12 25.60
N GLY A 343 7.54 25.30 24.97
CA GLY A 343 8.20 26.55 25.38
C GLY A 343 9.54 26.83 24.71
N GLU A 344 10.05 25.91 23.87
CA GLU A 344 11.28 26.12 23.10
C GLU A 344 11.00 26.78 21.74
N SER A 345 11.95 27.59 21.25
CA SER A 345 11.92 28.11 19.88
C SER A 345 12.62 27.13 18.94
N ALA A 346 11.89 26.68 17.92
CA ALA A 346 12.42 25.82 16.87
C ALA A 346 13.61 26.48 16.15
N GLU A 347 13.55 27.79 15.89
CA GLU A 347 14.63 28.51 15.21
C GLU A 347 15.91 28.56 16.07
N LEU A 348 15.77 28.72 17.39
CA LEU A 348 16.91 28.69 18.30
C LEU A 348 17.52 27.29 18.39
N LEU A 349 16.70 26.24 18.47
CA LEU A 349 17.18 24.85 18.49
C LEU A 349 17.88 24.47 17.19
N ALA A 350 17.36 24.88 16.03
CA ALA A 350 18.00 24.64 14.74
C ALA A 350 19.39 25.34 14.68
N LYS A 351 19.50 26.57 15.19
CA LYS A 351 20.80 27.26 15.31
C LYS A 351 21.75 26.57 16.29
N GLN A 352 21.25 26.05 17.40
CA GLN A 352 22.03 25.30 18.37
C GLN A 352 22.56 23.98 17.77
N ALA A 353 21.75 23.28 16.99
CA ALA A 353 22.14 22.08 16.26
C ALA A 353 23.31 22.36 15.29
N VAL A 354 23.20 23.42 14.49
CA VAL A 354 24.30 23.88 13.62
C VAL A 354 25.56 24.17 14.43
N LYS A 355 25.43 24.95 15.51
CA LYS A 355 26.55 25.35 16.36
C LYS A 355 27.24 24.14 17.00
N GLN A 356 26.46 23.18 17.50
CA GLN A 356 26.98 21.93 18.05
C GLN A 356 27.84 21.17 17.03
N ALA A 357 27.31 20.96 15.82
CA ALA A 357 28.02 20.24 14.78
C ALA A 357 29.30 20.97 14.32
N GLN A 358 29.29 22.31 14.31
CA GLN A 358 30.46 23.13 14.02
C GLN A 358 31.54 23.03 15.11
N GLU A 359 31.15 23.18 16.38
CA GLU A 359 32.05 23.14 17.54
C GLU A 359 32.69 21.76 17.72
N LYS A 360 31.96 20.69 17.42
CA LYS A 360 32.46 19.30 17.45
C LYS A 360 33.15 18.86 16.15
N HIS A 361 33.29 19.76 15.19
CA HIS A 361 34.02 19.53 13.93
C HIS A 361 33.51 18.36 13.09
N TYR A 362 32.19 18.21 12.98
CA TYR A 362 31.57 17.07 12.29
C TYR A 362 31.96 16.98 10.80
N GLN A 363 32.36 18.09 10.17
CA GLN A 363 32.86 18.10 8.78
C GLN A 363 34.04 17.15 8.55
N ARG A 364 34.78 16.76 9.60
CA ARG A 364 35.89 15.79 9.52
C ARG A 364 35.45 14.40 9.04
N VAL A 365 34.16 14.05 9.12
CA VAL A 365 33.61 12.79 8.57
C VAL A 365 33.87 12.63 7.06
N PHE A 366 34.14 13.74 6.36
CA PHE A 366 34.46 13.75 4.95
C PHE A 366 35.96 13.85 4.66
N SER A 367 36.83 13.64 5.65
CA SER A 367 38.28 13.61 5.45
C SER A 367 38.65 12.52 4.44
N GLY A 368 39.34 12.89 3.36
CA GLY A 368 39.73 11.96 2.29
C GLY A 368 38.68 11.76 1.18
N PHE A 369 37.52 12.42 1.25
CA PHE A 369 36.54 12.44 0.17
C PHE A 369 36.80 13.61 -0.79
N PRO A 370 36.54 13.45 -2.11
CA PRO A 370 36.76 14.48 -3.11
C PRO A 370 35.64 15.54 -3.13
N ILE A 371 35.39 16.19 -1.98
CA ILE A 371 34.36 17.22 -1.82
C ILE A 371 34.98 18.63 -1.75
N LYS A 372 34.23 19.65 -2.19
CA LYS A 372 34.66 21.05 -2.27
C LYS A 372 34.22 21.88 -1.07
N GLU A 373 33.10 21.51 -0.47
CA GLU A 373 32.50 22.22 0.66
C GLU A 373 31.64 21.27 1.48
N VAL A 374 31.40 21.65 2.74
CA VAL A 374 30.49 20.94 3.64
C VAL A 374 29.37 21.88 4.05
N ILE A 375 28.13 21.42 3.96
CA ILE A 375 26.96 22.16 4.43
C ILE A 375 26.39 21.44 5.64
N ILE A 376 26.35 22.14 6.77
CA ILE A 376 25.81 21.62 8.02
C ILE A 376 24.41 22.19 8.20
N TYR A 377 23.43 21.32 8.29
CA TYR A 377 22.03 21.63 8.54
C TYR A 377 21.66 21.28 9.98
N GLY A 378 21.18 22.26 10.73
CA GLY A 378 20.51 22.05 12.01
C GLY A 378 19.01 22.10 11.82
N ILE A 379 18.32 21.09 12.33
CA ILE A 379 16.93 20.80 11.99
C ILE A 379 16.14 20.63 13.27
N ALA A 380 15.26 21.58 13.59
CA ALA A 380 14.40 21.50 14.75
C ALA A 380 13.01 20.99 14.34
N CYS A 381 12.59 19.85 14.87
CA CYS A 381 11.35 19.19 14.50
C CYS A 381 10.28 19.28 15.60
N HIS A 382 9.04 19.61 15.22
CA HIS A 382 7.88 19.63 16.09
C HIS A 382 6.66 19.05 15.36
N ALA A 383 6.07 17.97 15.90
CA ALA A 383 4.99 17.23 15.24
C ALA A 383 5.36 16.94 13.76
N LYS A 384 4.56 17.40 12.79
CA LYS A 384 4.84 17.20 11.35
C LYS A 384 5.55 18.39 10.69
N GLN A 385 6.24 19.22 11.46
CA GLN A 385 6.96 20.40 10.97
C GLN A 385 8.44 20.34 11.37
N ALA A 386 9.27 20.95 10.54
CA ALA A 386 10.68 21.18 10.74
C ALA A 386 10.99 22.65 10.45
N VAL A 387 11.92 23.20 11.23
CA VAL A 387 12.59 24.47 10.98
C VAL A 387 14.05 24.18 10.69
N VAL A 388 14.58 24.75 9.60
CA VAL A 388 15.91 24.43 9.10
C VAL A 388 16.80 25.66 9.13
N GLN A 389 18.01 25.48 9.64
CA GLN A 389 19.09 26.46 9.59
C GLN A 389 20.34 25.78 9.03
N ASN A 390 21.23 26.54 8.39
CA ASN A 390 22.47 25.96 7.89
C ASN A 390 23.66 26.92 7.94
N ILE A 391 24.85 26.35 7.83
CA ILE A 391 26.09 27.05 7.52
C ILE A 391 26.84 26.30 6.42
N VAL A 392 27.68 27.02 5.69
CA VAL A 392 28.64 26.45 4.76
C VAL A 392 30.02 26.51 5.39
N VAL A 393 30.72 25.38 5.40
CA VAL A 393 32.09 25.21 5.87
C VAL A 393 32.94 24.91 4.63
N HIS A 394 33.80 25.84 4.27
CA HIS A 394 34.78 25.63 3.21
C HIS A 394 35.96 24.81 3.77
N LEU A 395 36.37 23.79 3.02
CA LEU A 395 37.41 22.84 3.40
C LEU A 395 38.82 23.30 3.00
#